data_AF-A0A2E0M3Z6-F1
#
_entry.id   AF-A0A2E0M3Z6-F1
#
_cell.length_a   1.000
_cell.length_b   1.000
_cell.length_c   1.000
_cell.angle_alpha   90.00
_cell.angle_beta   90.00
_cell.angle_gamma   90.00
#
_symmetry.space_group_name_H-M   'P 1'
#
loop_
_entity.id
_entity.type
_entity.pdbx_description
1 polymer ?
#
loop_
_entity_poly.entity_id
_entity_poly.type
_entity_poly.pdbx_seq_one_letter_code
_entity_poly.pdbx_strand_id
1 'polypeptide(L)'
;MLDSDISKRKEDKYQKQLSNSNRSFHNDKYPFLCEFSELLSKVSTKILEEVLLTSQQKKLAKIFWDAENYGGSEAKCIKQLTERYGPKWHEITSIVKETTDIREYYQLVLILDHKKQWDVYRKSANIA
;
A
#
# COMPACT_ATOMS: atom_id res chain seq x y z
N MET A 1 -32.35 -13.85 -19.09
CA MET A 1 -31.11 -13.86 -18.28
C MET A 1 -29.99 -13.34 -19.15
N LEU A 2 -29.63 -12.07 -18.97
CA LEU A 2 -28.46 -11.48 -19.60
C LEU A 2 -27.45 -11.25 -18.47
N ASP A 3 -26.38 -12.05 -18.54
CA ASP A 3 -25.26 -12.04 -17.63
C ASP A 3 -24.59 -10.66 -17.70
N SER A 4 -24.92 -9.85 -16.72
CA SER A 4 -24.50 -8.46 -16.65
C SER A 4 -23.26 -8.41 -15.80
N ASP A 5 -22.23 -7.80 -16.36
CA ASP A 5 -21.11 -7.20 -15.63
C ASP A 5 -19.78 -8.01 -15.62
N ILE A 6 -19.26 -8.25 -16.82
CA ILE A 6 -17.84 -8.60 -17.05
C ILE A 6 -16.89 -7.47 -16.57
N SER A 7 -17.40 -6.25 -16.34
CA SER A 7 -16.57 -5.10 -15.96
C SER A 7 -16.04 -5.18 -14.52
N LYS A 8 -16.79 -5.81 -13.59
CA LYS A 8 -16.38 -5.95 -12.19
C LYS A 8 -15.19 -6.89 -11.94
N ARG A 9 -14.86 -7.80 -12.87
CA ARG A 9 -13.74 -8.75 -12.69
C ARG A 9 -12.36 -8.12 -12.89
N LYS A 10 -12.25 -6.95 -13.52
CA LYS A 10 -10.95 -6.29 -13.77
C LYS A 10 -10.51 -5.39 -12.62
N GLU A 11 -11.41 -4.68 -11.96
CA GLU A 11 -11.08 -3.80 -10.83
C GLU A 11 -10.58 -4.61 -9.61
N ASP A 12 -11.19 -5.77 -9.37
CA ASP A 12 -10.91 -6.63 -8.22
C ASP A 12 -9.50 -7.25 -8.24
N LYS A 13 -8.91 -7.42 -9.44
CA LYS A 13 -7.53 -7.94 -9.59
C LYS A 13 -6.47 -6.97 -9.08
N TYR A 14 -6.66 -5.67 -9.32
CA TYR A 14 -5.69 -4.66 -8.86
C TYR A 14 -5.83 -4.41 -7.37
N GLN A 15 -7.05 -4.40 -6.82
CA GLN A 15 -7.28 -4.28 -5.38
C GLN A 15 -6.65 -5.43 -4.58
N LYS A 16 -6.78 -6.68 -5.03
CA LYS A 16 -6.10 -7.82 -4.38
C LYS A 16 -4.58 -7.76 -4.47
N GLN A 17 -4.04 -7.22 -5.57
CA GLN A 17 -2.59 -7.10 -5.75
C GLN A 17 -1.99 -5.99 -4.88
N LEU A 18 -2.80 -4.98 -4.52
CA LEU A 18 -2.42 -3.84 -3.68
C LEU A 18 -2.81 -4.03 -2.21
N SER A 19 -3.55 -5.10 -1.86
CA SER A 19 -3.93 -5.42 -0.49
C SER A 19 -2.71 -5.93 0.30
N ASN A 20 -2.46 -5.32 1.45
CA ASN A 20 -1.41 -5.70 2.41
C ASN A 20 -1.55 -7.15 2.94
N SER A 21 -2.70 -7.80 2.72
CA SER A 21 -3.04 -9.11 3.28
C SER A 21 -2.37 -10.31 2.60
N ASN A 22 -1.58 -10.11 1.53
CA ASN A 22 -0.91 -11.20 0.81
C ASN A 22 0.61 -11.13 0.93
N ARG A 23 1.12 -11.20 2.18
CA ARG A 23 2.56 -11.33 2.50
C ARG A 23 3.17 -12.68 2.10
N SER A 24 2.38 -13.64 1.60
CA SER A 24 2.88 -14.93 1.13
C SER A 24 3.42 -14.84 -0.30
N PHE A 25 4.69 -14.44 -0.40
CA PHE A 25 5.48 -14.42 -1.63
C PHE A 25 5.69 -15.83 -2.21
N HIS A 26 5.01 -16.14 -3.31
CA HIS A 26 5.66 -16.85 -4.41
C HIS A 26 5.68 -15.89 -5.59
N ASN A 27 6.77 -15.15 -5.72
CA ASN A 27 6.93 -14.07 -6.68
C ASN A 27 8.11 -14.37 -7.59
N ASP A 28 8.10 -15.57 -8.21
CA ASP A 28 9.07 -15.98 -9.24
C ASP A 28 9.17 -14.94 -10.38
N LYS A 29 8.14 -14.09 -10.50
CA LYS A 29 8.12 -12.97 -11.44
C LYS A 29 9.16 -11.88 -11.11
N TYR A 30 9.52 -11.63 -9.87
CA TYR A 30 10.40 -10.53 -9.48
C TYR A 30 11.56 -11.05 -8.63
N PRO A 31 12.73 -11.29 -9.25
CA PRO A 31 13.92 -11.73 -8.52
C PRO A 31 14.25 -10.80 -7.36
N PHE A 32 14.69 -11.37 -6.24
CA PHE A 32 15.16 -10.68 -5.03
C PHE A 32 14.14 -9.80 -4.31
N LEU A 33 12.85 -9.91 -4.66
CA LEU A 33 11.83 -9.05 -4.06
C LEU A 33 11.61 -9.33 -2.57
N CYS A 34 11.79 -10.58 -2.12
CA CYS A 34 11.74 -10.95 -0.71
C CYS A 34 12.87 -10.26 0.06
N GLU A 35 14.10 -10.41 -0.42
CA GLU A 35 15.32 -9.84 0.14
C GLU A 35 15.25 -8.31 0.17
N PHE A 36 14.73 -7.70 -0.89
CA PHE A 36 14.50 -6.26 -0.93
C PHE A 36 13.45 -5.82 0.11
N SER A 37 12.35 -6.55 0.26
CA SER A 37 11.33 -6.25 1.26
C SER A 37 11.87 -6.41 2.69
N GLU A 38 12.66 -7.44 2.94
CA GLU A 38 13.36 -7.65 4.21
C GLU A 38 14.35 -6.53 4.50
N LEU A 39 15.11 -6.08 3.51
CA LEU A 39 16.00 -4.93 3.65
C LEU A 39 15.22 -3.68 4.07
N LEU A 40 14.15 -3.34 3.36
CA LEU A 40 13.31 -2.19 3.68
C LEU A 40 12.69 -2.26 5.09
N SER A 41 12.40 -3.46 5.58
CA SER A 41 11.88 -3.67 6.94
C SER A 41 12.88 -3.26 8.02
N LYS A 42 14.18 -3.42 7.75
CA LYS A 42 15.30 -3.11 8.67
C LYS A 42 15.75 -1.64 8.60
N VAL A 43 15.38 -0.92 7.53
CA VAL A 43 15.75 0.49 7.33
C VAL A 43 14.85 1.41 8.15
N SER A 44 15.41 2.40 8.86
CA SER A 44 14.61 3.34 9.65
C SER A 44 13.68 4.20 8.79
N THR A 45 12.56 4.66 9.36
CA THR A 45 11.58 5.49 8.61
C THR A 45 12.22 6.76 8.07
N LYS A 46 13.12 7.36 8.86
CA LYS A 46 13.89 8.54 8.44
C LYS A 46 14.73 8.26 7.20
N ILE A 47 15.42 7.11 7.12
CA ILE A 47 16.22 6.77 5.94
C ILE A 47 15.32 6.46 4.73
N LEU A 48 14.20 5.75 4.94
CA LEU A 48 13.22 5.52 3.87
C LEU A 48 12.77 6.86 3.27
N GLU A 49 12.36 7.78 4.13
CA GLU A 49 11.82 9.07 3.74
C GLU A 49 12.89 9.99 3.16
N GLU A 50 14.00 10.23 3.86
CA GLU A 50 14.95 11.28 3.49
C GLU A 50 15.94 10.84 2.40
N VAL A 51 16.28 9.55 2.33
CA VAL A 51 17.38 9.06 1.48
C VAL A 51 16.88 8.21 0.32
N LEU A 52 15.99 7.25 0.57
CA LEU A 52 15.61 6.27 -0.47
C LEU A 52 14.50 6.77 -1.39
N LEU A 53 13.53 7.51 -0.85
CA LEU A 53 12.40 8.00 -1.62
C LEU A 53 12.73 9.29 -2.36
N THR A 54 12.43 9.31 -3.65
CA THR A 54 12.36 10.55 -4.42
C THR A 54 11.16 11.40 -3.96
N SER A 55 11.20 12.71 -4.21
CA SER A 55 10.09 13.62 -3.88
C SER A 55 8.75 13.20 -4.49
N GLN A 56 8.76 12.60 -5.69
CA GLN A 56 7.54 12.10 -6.33
C GLN A 56 7.00 10.86 -5.61
N GLN A 57 7.88 9.94 -5.22
CA GLN A 57 7.49 8.74 -4.47
C GLN A 57 6.98 9.08 -3.07
N LYS A 58 7.55 10.08 -2.38
CA LYS A 58 7.01 10.58 -1.10
C LYS A 58 5.59 11.10 -1.25
N LYS A 59 5.32 11.89 -2.30
CA LYS A 59 3.97 12.41 -2.60
C LYS A 59 3.00 11.26 -2.89
N LEU A 60 3.43 10.27 -3.68
CA LEU A 60 2.61 9.11 -3.98
C LEU A 60 2.28 8.28 -2.73
N ALA A 61 3.27 8.03 -1.86
CA ALA A 61 3.07 7.34 -0.60
C ALA A 61 2.05 8.08 0.29
N LYS A 62 2.17 9.42 0.37
CA LYS A 62 1.23 10.25 1.12
C LYS A 62 -0.19 10.19 0.55
N ILE A 63 -0.35 10.20 -0.77
CA ILE A 63 -1.66 10.08 -1.41
C ILE A 63 -2.31 8.74 -1.07
N PHE A 64 -1.55 7.63 -1.12
CA PHE A 64 -2.08 6.32 -0.74
C PHE A 64 -2.42 6.25 0.74
N TRP A 65 -1.56 6.78 1.60
CA TRP A 65 -1.81 6.86 3.03
C TRP A 65 -3.04 7.69 3.35
N ASP A 66 -3.19 8.88 2.74
CA ASP A 66 -4.36 9.72 2.91
C ASP A 66 -5.62 8.96 2.47
N ALA A 67 -5.59 8.28 1.32
CA ALA A 67 -6.75 7.54 0.81
C ALA A 67 -7.24 6.42 1.76
N GLU A 68 -6.32 5.72 2.43
CA GLU A 68 -6.68 4.68 3.41
C GLU A 68 -7.04 5.28 4.77
N ASN A 69 -6.32 6.32 5.22
CA ASN A 69 -6.47 6.95 6.53
C ASN A 69 -7.46 8.11 6.50
N TYR A 70 -8.66 7.85 6.00
CA TYR A 70 -9.79 8.79 6.03
C TYR A 70 -9.51 10.13 5.34
N GLY A 71 -8.75 10.13 4.26
CA GLY A 71 -8.28 11.34 3.58
C GLY A 71 -7.26 12.15 4.39
N GLY A 72 -6.51 11.50 5.29
CA GLY A 72 -5.58 12.16 6.21
C GLY A 72 -6.28 13.04 7.25
N SER A 73 -7.58 12.83 7.49
CA SER A 73 -8.41 13.69 8.34
C SER A 73 -8.89 12.97 9.58
N GLU A 74 -8.39 13.40 10.73
CA GLU A 74 -8.82 12.91 12.04
C GLU A 74 -10.32 13.11 12.25
N ALA A 75 -10.87 14.25 11.83
CA ALA A 75 -12.31 14.51 11.92
C ALA A 75 -13.14 13.49 11.12
N LYS A 76 -12.68 13.09 9.92
CA LYS A 76 -13.34 12.05 9.13
C LYS A 76 -13.21 10.67 9.79
N CYS A 77 -12.05 10.38 10.40
CA CYS A 77 -11.85 9.16 11.19
C CYS A 77 -12.81 9.11 12.39
N ILE A 78 -12.86 10.14 13.22
CA ILE A 78 -13.76 10.24 14.38
C ILE A 78 -15.21 10.08 13.95
N LYS A 79 -15.62 10.75 12.85
CA LYS A 79 -16.98 10.63 12.30
C LYS A 79 -17.31 9.17 11.97
N GLN A 80 -16.45 8.49 11.23
CA GLN A 80 -16.63 7.08 10.87
C GLN A 80 -16.63 6.14 12.09
N LEU A 81 -15.76 6.37 13.07
CA LEU A 81 -15.73 5.57 14.30
C LEU A 81 -16.99 5.78 15.14
N THR A 82 -17.48 7.01 15.20
CA THR A 82 -18.74 7.34 15.88
C THR A 82 -19.95 6.72 15.17
N GLU A 83 -19.97 6.73 13.84
CA GLU A 83 -21.02 6.07 13.04
C GLU A 83 -21.01 4.54 13.22
N ARG A 84 -19.82 3.93 13.34
CA ARG A 84 -19.67 2.47 13.46
C ARG A 84 -19.93 1.93 14.88
N TYR A 85 -19.35 2.58 15.90
CA TYR A 85 -19.34 2.07 17.27
C TYR A 85 -20.16 2.93 18.25
N GLY A 86 -20.71 4.06 17.79
CA GLY A 86 -21.45 5.01 18.61
C GLY A 86 -20.55 6.02 19.35
N PRO A 87 -21.15 6.91 20.17
CA PRO A 87 -20.43 7.99 20.86
C PRO A 87 -19.31 7.54 21.82
N LYS A 88 -19.38 6.28 22.27
CA LYS A 88 -18.41 5.66 23.19
C LYS A 88 -17.34 4.82 22.47
N TRP A 89 -17.10 5.07 21.17
CA TRP A 89 -16.13 4.31 20.37
C TRP A 89 -14.72 4.25 20.97
N HIS A 90 -14.32 5.29 21.71
CA HIS A 90 -13.01 5.40 22.37
C HIS A 90 -12.82 4.38 23.52
N GLU A 91 -13.89 3.77 24.02
CA GLU A 91 -13.82 2.65 24.97
C GLU A 91 -13.42 1.33 24.27
N ILE A 92 -13.57 1.25 22.94
CA ILE A 92 -13.35 0.04 22.12
C ILE A 92 -12.04 0.13 21.32
N THR A 93 -11.75 1.30 20.72
CA THR A 93 -10.59 1.51 19.85
C THR A 93 -10.02 2.92 20.00
N SER A 94 -8.98 3.23 19.21
CA SER A 94 -8.32 4.54 19.17
C SER A 94 -7.98 4.88 17.72
N ILE A 95 -7.92 6.17 17.37
CA ILE A 95 -7.53 6.61 16.02
C ILE A 95 -6.21 5.95 15.58
N VAL A 96 -5.20 5.93 16.45
CA VAL A 96 -3.88 5.34 16.16
C VAL A 96 -3.97 3.85 15.78
N LYS A 97 -4.90 3.10 16.37
CA LYS A 97 -5.12 1.68 16.03
C LYS A 97 -5.86 1.49 14.71
N GLU A 98 -6.66 2.47 14.31
CA GLU A 98 -7.51 2.44 13.11
C GLU A 98 -6.84 3.13 11.92
N THR A 99 -5.68 3.76 12.12
CA THR A 99 -4.87 4.37 11.07
C THR A 99 -3.57 3.59 10.86
N THR A 100 -3.22 3.35 9.60
CA THR A 100 -1.97 2.71 9.20
C THR A 100 -0.80 3.69 9.29
N ASP A 101 0.40 3.22 9.63
CA ASP A 101 1.62 4.06 9.66
C ASP A 101 2.08 4.43 8.23
N ILE A 102 2.43 5.71 8.01
CA ILE A 102 2.98 6.21 6.72
C ILE A 102 4.22 5.42 6.26
N ARG A 103 4.99 4.85 7.20
CA ARG A 103 6.13 3.97 6.93
C ARG A 103 5.77 2.83 5.99
N GLU A 104 4.59 2.22 6.15
CA GLU A 104 4.17 1.09 5.32
C GLU A 104 4.03 1.52 3.85
N TYR A 105 3.58 2.75 3.61
CA TYR A 105 3.41 3.30 2.26
C TYR A 105 4.73 3.71 1.62
N TYR A 106 5.70 4.13 2.43
CA TYR A 106 7.08 4.33 1.94
C TYR A 106 7.66 3.03 1.40
N GLN A 107 7.51 1.93 2.14
CA GLN A 107 7.96 0.62 1.69
C GLN A 107 7.19 0.15 0.46
N LEU A 108 5.86 0.33 0.45
CA LEU A 108 5.00 -0.02 -0.68
C LEU A 108 5.47 0.65 -1.98
N VAL A 109 5.70 1.97 -1.95
CA VAL A 109 6.10 2.71 -3.16
C VAL A 109 7.48 2.25 -3.66
N LEU A 110 8.43 1.97 -2.77
CA LEU A 110 9.74 1.43 -3.16
C LEU A 110 9.60 0.03 -3.77
N ILE A 111 8.74 -0.82 -3.23
CA ILE A 111 8.45 -2.15 -3.78
C ILE A 111 7.78 -2.04 -5.17
N LEU A 112 6.82 -1.13 -5.34
CA LEU A 112 6.18 -0.90 -6.63
C LEU A 112 7.18 -0.41 -7.68
N ASP A 113 8.09 0.48 -7.29
CA ASP A 113 9.14 0.97 -8.17
C ASP A 113 10.12 -0.16 -8.55
N HIS A 114 10.54 -0.97 -7.58
CA HIS A 114 11.40 -2.13 -7.83
C HIS A 114 10.77 -3.12 -8.82
N LYS A 115 9.48 -3.43 -8.66
CA LYS A 115 8.72 -4.27 -9.61
C LYS A 115 8.68 -3.64 -11.01
N LYS A 116 8.44 -2.32 -11.09
CA LYS A 116 8.42 -1.59 -12.36
C LYS A 116 9.78 -1.62 -13.05
N GLN A 117 10.88 -1.45 -12.31
CA GLN A 117 12.23 -1.54 -12.84
C GLN A 117 12.50 -2.93 -13.45
N TRP A 118 12.08 -4.00 -12.77
CA TRP A 118 12.17 -5.36 -13.31
C TRP A 118 11.30 -5.58 -14.54
N ASP A 119 10.06 -5.07 -14.56
CA ASP A 119 9.18 -5.18 -15.72
C ASP A 119 9.77 -4.43 -16.95
N VAL A 120 10.46 -3.30 -16.73
CA VAL A 120 11.19 -2.58 -17.79
C VAL A 120 12.40 -3.38 -18.25
N TYR A 121 13.21 -3.89 -17.32
CA TYR A 121 14.39 -4.68 -17.62
C TYR A 121 14.05 -5.93 -18.44
N ARG A 122 13.07 -6.71 -18.00
CA ARG A 122 12.62 -7.93 -18.71
C ARG A 122 12.23 -7.64 -20.15
N LYS A 123 11.47 -6.56 -20.37
CA LYS A 123 11.08 -6.10 -21.72
C LYS A 123 12.30 -5.72 -22.55
N SER A 124 13.24 -4.97 -21.98
CA SER A 124 14.45 -4.52 -22.69
C SER A 124 15.43 -5.67 -23.01
N ALA A 125 15.46 -6.70 -22.17
CA ALA A 125 16.37 -7.83 -22.30
C ALA A 125 15.79 -8.97 -23.17
N ASN A 126 14.58 -8.84 -23.72
CA ASN A 126 13.86 -9.90 -24.44
C ASN A 126 13.75 -11.22 -23.67
N ILE A 127 13.72 -11.16 -22.34
CA ILE A 127 13.54 -12.34 -21.50
C ILE A 127 12.03 -12.58 -21.44
N ALA A 128 11.54 -13.60 -22.16
CA ALA A 128 10.13 -13.99 -22.22
C ALA A 128 9.61 -14.49 -20.86
#